data_AF-A0A919S901-F1
#
_entry.id   AF-A0A919S901-F1
#
_cell.length_a   1.000
_cell.length_b   1.000
_cell.length_c   1.000
_cell.angle_alpha   90.00
_cell.angle_beta   90.00
_cell.angle_gamma   90.00
#
_symmetry.space_group_name_H-M   'P 1'
#
loop_
_entity.id
_entity.type
_entity.pdbx_description
1 polymer ?
#
loop_
_entity_poly.entity_id
_entity_poly.type
_entity_poly.pdbx_seq_one_letter_code
_entity_poly.pdbx_strand_id
1 'polypeptide(L)'
;MTLADPATEPLSVRLRTGTRPDHDAAQGSGFLDRLAAGDLPRAAYADLATQHYFIYETLEQAAAAMAADPVAGRFVFPELTRLPALTADLAHLAVEVKEPLPATEEYCERMREVAFDEPWGFVAHHYTRYLGDLSGGQYLGPAIARAYGLDGAGHQFFVFDGIEPPAFRTGYRELLDGAAFSPEDEERFLAEVVEAYRLNIAVLAELKERWS
;
A
#
# COMPACT_ATOMS: atom_id res chain seq x y z
N MET A 1 27.53 1.74 25.60
CA MET A 1 26.57 2.03 24.52
C MET A 1 25.20 1.80 25.11
N THR A 2 24.56 2.86 25.58
CA THR A 2 23.28 2.79 26.29
C THR A 2 22.22 2.41 25.26
N LEU A 3 21.60 1.24 25.40
CA LEU A 3 20.40 0.89 24.64
C LEU A 3 19.34 1.92 25.03
N ALA A 4 18.93 2.76 24.07
CA ALA A 4 17.86 3.72 24.27
C ALA A 4 16.59 2.95 24.69
N ASP A 5 15.83 3.51 25.63
CA ASP A 5 14.54 2.98 26.02
C ASP A 5 13.61 3.04 24.79
N PRO A 6 13.03 1.92 24.31
CA PRO A 6 12.17 1.90 23.14
C PRO A 6 10.96 2.85 23.24
N ALA A 7 10.59 3.28 24.46
CA ALA A 7 9.57 4.30 24.70
C ALA A 7 10.00 5.74 24.38
N THR A 8 11.28 5.99 24.05
CA THR A 8 11.81 7.33 23.75
C THR A 8 12.26 7.52 22.30
N GLU A 9 12.15 6.48 21.48
CA GLU A 9 12.54 6.52 20.07
C GLU A 9 11.35 7.00 19.22
N PRO A 10 11.56 7.88 18.21
CA PRO A 10 10.48 8.37 17.36
C PRO A 10 9.71 7.22 16.69
N LEU A 11 8.38 7.37 16.57
CA LEU A 11 7.50 6.34 16.02
C LEU A 11 7.95 5.89 14.63
N SER A 12 8.40 6.81 13.78
CA SER A 12 8.90 6.51 12.43
C SER A 12 10.14 5.61 12.43
N VAL A 13 10.98 5.71 13.46
CA VAL A 13 12.19 4.89 13.62
C VAL A 13 11.84 3.50 14.13
N ARG A 14 10.94 3.41 15.13
CA ARG A 14 10.38 2.14 15.62
C ARG A 14 9.70 1.36 14.49
N LEU A 15 8.86 2.05 13.72
CA LEU A 15 8.16 1.53 12.55
C LEU A 15 9.15 0.94 11.54
N ARG A 16 10.13 1.75 11.09
CA ARG A 16 11.11 1.30 10.09
C ARG A 16 11.90 0.08 10.56
N THR A 17 12.26 0.03 11.85
CA THR A 17 13.06 -1.08 12.39
C THR A 17 12.21 -2.34 12.55
N GLY A 18 10.96 -2.19 13.01
CA GLY A 18 10.04 -3.30 13.26
C GLY A 18 9.53 -3.97 11.98
N THR A 19 9.30 -3.22 10.91
CA THR A 19 8.62 -3.73 9.70
C THR A 19 9.56 -4.02 8.54
N ARG A 20 10.88 -3.92 8.74
CA ARG A 20 11.87 -4.19 7.69
C ARG A 20 11.79 -5.62 7.17
N PRO A 21 11.68 -6.67 8.01
CA PRO A 21 11.54 -8.04 7.53
C PRO A 21 10.29 -8.23 6.67
N ASP A 22 9.16 -7.63 7.04
CA ASP A 22 7.90 -7.78 6.33
C ASP A 22 7.91 -7.05 4.98
N HIS A 23 8.54 -5.87 4.92
CA HIS A 23 8.82 -5.18 3.66
C HIS A 23 9.64 -6.05 2.71
N ASP A 24 10.73 -6.65 3.21
CA ASP A 24 11.61 -7.49 2.40
C ASP A 24 10.88 -8.78 1.93
N ALA A 25 10.02 -9.35 2.76
CA ALA A 25 9.19 -10.51 2.41
C ALA A 25 8.16 -10.19 1.32
N ALA A 26 7.50 -9.03 1.38
CA ALA A 26 6.56 -8.60 0.34
C ALA A 26 7.23 -8.44 -1.03
N GLN A 27 8.44 -7.86 -1.06
CA GLN A 27 9.24 -7.77 -2.28
C GLN A 27 9.69 -9.16 -2.78
N GLY A 28 9.98 -10.08 -1.88
CA GLY A 28 10.43 -11.45 -2.20
C GLY A 28 9.35 -12.45 -2.64
N SER A 29 8.11 -12.01 -2.90
CA SER A 29 7.02 -12.92 -3.31
C SER A 29 7.30 -13.67 -4.63
N GLY A 30 8.15 -13.11 -5.49
CA GLY A 30 8.54 -13.66 -6.80
C GLY A 30 7.46 -13.51 -7.88
N PHE A 31 6.20 -13.25 -7.50
CA PHE A 31 5.13 -12.93 -8.46
C PHE A 31 5.40 -11.59 -9.16
N LEU A 32 5.73 -10.55 -8.39
CA LEU A 32 6.06 -9.23 -8.93
C LEU A 32 7.31 -9.27 -9.82
N ASP A 33 8.31 -10.07 -9.45
CA ASP A 33 9.52 -10.25 -10.27
C ASP A 33 9.21 -10.87 -11.63
N ARG A 34 8.39 -11.92 -11.66
CA ARG A 34 7.96 -12.57 -12.92
C ARG A 34 7.11 -11.62 -13.79
N LEU A 35 6.25 -10.80 -13.19
CA LEU A 35 5.52 -9.74 -13.92
C LEU A 35 6.49 -8.72 -14.52
N ALA A 36 7.43 -8.22 -13.71
CA ALA A 36 8.42 -7.23 -14.14
C ALA A 36 9.36 -7.76 -15.25
N ALA A 37 9.63 -9.07 -15.25
CA ALA A 37 10.39 -9.76 -16.28
C ALA A 37 9.58 -10.03 -17.57
N GLY A 38 8.25 -9.97 -17.51
CA GLY A 38 7.36 -10.36 -18.61
C GLY A 38 7.17 -11.87 -18.76
N ASP A 39 7.52 -12.65 -17.72
CA ASP A 39 7.38 -14.12 -17.69
C ASP A 39 5.93 -14.56 -17.47
N LEU A 40 5.05 -13.62 -17.13
CA LEU A 40 3.63 -13.83 -16.90
C LEU A 40 2.80 -13.10 -17.96
N PRO A 41 1.64 -13.65 -18.37
CA PRO A 41 0.79 -13.03 -19.38
C PRO A 41 0.18 -11.72 -18.86
N ARG A 42 -0.24 -10.83 -19.78
CA ARG A 42 -0.92 -9.56 -19.46
C ARG A 42 -2.13 -9.74 -18.52
N ALA A 43 -2.82 -10.88 -18.60
CA ALA A 43 -3.93 -11.21 -17.72
C ALA A 43 -3.51 -11.33 -16.24
N ALA A 44 -2.28 -11.75 -15.93
CA ALA A 44 -1.76 -11.79 -14.56
C ALA A 44 -1.56 -10.38 -13.99
N TYR A 45 -1.10 -9.45 -14.83
CA TYR A 45 -1.01 -8.04 -14.44
C TYR A 45 -2.41 -7.43 -14.21
N ALA A 46 -3.38 -7.74 -15.07
CA ALA A 46 -4.76 -7.32 -14.86
C ALA A 46 -5.39 -7.87 -13.57
N ASP A 47 -5.09 -9.13 -13.21
CA ASP A 47 -5.53 -9.72 -11.94
C ASP A 47 -4.94 -8.96 -10.75
N LEU A 48 -3.65 -8.59 -10.79
CA LEU A 48 -3.02 -7.74 -9.76
C LEU A 48 -3.68 -6.36 -9.67
N ALA A 49 -3.90 -5.68 -10.81
CA ALA A 49 -4.56 -4.38 -10.85
C ALA A 49 -5.99 -4.45 -10.30
N THR A 50 -6.70 -5.57 -10.53
CA THR A 50 -8.03 -5.83 -9.99
C THR A 50 -7.99 -5.97 -8.46
N GLN A 51 -7.01 -6.68 -7.90
CA GLN A 51 -6.90 -6.80 -6.44
C GLN A 51 -6.54 -5.46 -5.80
N HIS A 52 -5.64 -4.70 -6.43
CA HIS A 52 -5.37 -3.33 -6.00
C HIS A 52 -6.64 -2.46 -6.04
N TYR A 53 -7.46 -2.53 -7.10
CA TYR A 53 -8.71 -1.76 -7.17
C TYR A 53 -9.55 -1.91 -5.89
N PHE A 54 -9.80 -3.14 -5.42
CA PHE A 54 -10.59 -3.36 -4.19
C PHE A 54 -9.91 -2.83 -2.93
N ILE A 55 -8.59 -3.02 -2.81
CA ILE A 55 -7.80 -2.52 -1.67
C ILE A 55 -7.86 -0.99 -1.62
N TYR A 56 -7.60 -0.30 -2.72
CA TYR A 56 -7.62 1.17 -2.76
C TYR A 56 -9.03 1.74 -2.68
N GLU A 57 -10.03 1.07 -3.24
CA GLU A 57 -11.43 1.49 -3.06
C GLU A 57 -11.79 1.50 -1.56
N THR A 58 -11.44 0.44 -0.83
CA THR A 58 -11.69 0.37 0.62
C THR A 58 -10.85 1.39 1.40
N LEU A 59 -9.56 1.51 1.08
CA LEU A 59 -8.65 2.45 1.77
C LEU A 59 -9.04 3.91 1.53
N GLU A 60 -9.48 4.26 0.32
CA GLU A 60 -9.88 5.63 -0.02
C GLU A 60 -11.28 5.98 0.52
N GLN A 61 -12.17 5.00 0.68
CA GLN A 61 -13.39 5.17 1.47
C GLN A 61 -13.07 5.45 2.95
N ALA A 62 -12.12 4.73 3.53
CA ALA A 62 -11.63 5.00 4.89
C ALA A 62 -11.01 6.40 4.98
N ALA A 63 -10.24 6.83 3.98
CA ALA A 63 -9.69 8.19 3.92
C ALA A 63 -10.79 9.26 3.91
N ALA A 64 -11.88 9.03 3.18
CA ALA A 64 -13.03 9.93 3.18
C ALA A 64 -13.72 9.99 4.55
N ALA A 65 -13.87 8.86 5.24
CA ALA A 65 -14.42 8.80 6.60
C ALA A 65 -13.52 9.54 7.63
N MET A 66 -12.21 9.40 7.48
CA MET A 66 -11.20 9.98 8.37
C MET A 66 -10.82 11.43 8.05
N ALA A 67 -11.34 12.02 6.95
CA ALA A 67 -10.91 13.33 6.48
C ALA A 67 -11.11 14.47 7.50
N ALA A 68 -12.09 14.34 8.40
CA ALA A 68 -12.37 15.32 9.45
C ALA A 68 -11.70 14.98 10.80
N ASP A 69 -11.04 13.83 10.92
CA ASP A 69 -10.34 13.43 12.15
C ASP A 69 -9.09 14.31 12.39
N PRO A 70 -8.87 14.82 13.62
CA PRO A 70 -7.76 15.72 13.91
C PRO A 70 -6.37 15.09 13.75
N VAL A 71 -6.25 13.77 13.81
CA VAL A 71 -4.98 13.04 13.64
C VAL A 71 -4.91 12.45 12.24
N ALA A 72 -5.85 11.57 11.88
CA ALA A 72 -5.86 10.83 10.63
C ALA A 72 -6.12 11.73 9.40
N GLY A 73 -6.94 12.77 9.53
CA GLY A 73 -7.22 13.71 8.43
C GLY A 73 -5.97 14.41 7.89
N ARG A 74 -4.91 14.53 8.71
CA ARG A 74 -3.61 15.09 8.29
C ARG A 74 -2.83 14.17 7.33
N PHE A 75 -3.18 12.89 7.30
CA PHE A 75 -2.58 11.87 6.41
C PHE A 75 -3.39 11.68 5.12
N VAL A 76 -4.52 12.36 4.95
CA VAL A 76 -5.31 12.30 3.72
C VAL A 76 -4.68 13.23 2.69
N PHE A 77 -3.85 12.67 1.81
CA PHE A 77 -3.16 13.39 0.73
C PHE A 77 -3.85 13.14 -0.61
N PRO A 78 -4.52 14.13 -1.23
CA PRO A 78 -5.19 13.96 -2.52
C PRO A 78 -4.26 13.49 -3.65
N GLU A 79 -2.97 13.87 -3.60
CA GLU A 79 -1.95 13.46 -4.57
C GLU A 79 -1.65 11.95 -4.52
N LEU A 80 -2.00 11.26 -3.44
CA LEU A 80 -1.81 9.83 -3.30
C LEU A 80 -2.98 9.01 -3.85
N THR A 81 -4.18 9.57 -3.99
CA THR A 81 -5.38 8.88 -4.52
C THR A 81 -5.06 8.07 -5.79
N ARG A 82 -5.38 6.77 -5.80
CA ARG A 82 -5.07 5.81 -6.87
C ARG A 82 -6.31 5.27 -7.57
N LEU A 83 -7.49 5.28 -6.96
CA LEU A 83 -8.69 4.66 -7.55
C LEU A 83 -9.03 5.16 -8.98
N PRO A 84 -8.91 6.47 -9.31
CA PRO A 84 -9.10 6.93 -10.69
C PRO A 84 -8.07 6.34 -11.67
N ALA A 85 -6.80 6.24 -11.25
CA ALA A 85 -5.74 5.66 -12.06
C ALA A 85 -5.93 4.16 -12.27
N LEU A 86 -6.30 3.42 -11.22
CA LEU A 86 -6.64 1.99 -11.31
C LEU A 86 -7.85 1.74 -12.21
N THR A 87 -8.87 2.58 -12.12
CA THR A 87 -10.07 2.50 -12.99
C THR A 87 -9.69 2.70 -14.46
N ALA A 88 -8.87 3.70 -14.76
CA ALA A 88 -8.38 3.96 -16.11
C ALA A 88 -7.49 2.83 -16.63
N ASP A 89 -6.63 2.28 -15.78
CA ASP A 89 -5.76 1.16 -16.12
C ASP A 89 -6.58 -0.11 -16.45
N LEU A 90 -7.55 -0.46 -15.61
CA LEU A 90 -8.41 -1.62 -15.83
C LEU A 90 -9.25 -1.49 -17.12
N ALA A 91 -9.77 -0.28 -17.40
CA ALA A 91 -10.44 0.01 -18.66
C ALA A 91 -9.51 -0.19 -19.87
N HIS A 92 -8.26 0.28 -19.78
CA HIS A 92 -7.26 0.07 -20.82
C HIS A 92 -6.85 -1.40 -21.00
N LEU A 93 -6.80 -2.16 -19.90
CA LEU A 93 -6.55 -3.59 -19.92
C LEU A 93 -7.75 -4.40 -20.46
N ALA A 94 -8.88 -3.76 -20.75
CA ALA A 94 -10.12 -4.36 -21.22
C ALA A 94 -10.60 -5.50 -20.31
N VAL A 95 -10.46 -5.29 -19.00
CA VAL A 95 -10.82 -6.26 -17.96
C VAL A 95 -12.07 -5.76 -17.26
N GLU A 96 -13.07 -6.62 -17.19
CA GLU A 96 -14.21 -6.42 -16.30
C GLU A 96 -13.76 -6.76 -14.88
N VAL A 97 -13.94 -5.83 -13.95
CA VAL A 97 -13.62 -6.03 -12.53
C VAL A 97 -14.52 -7.14 -12.00
N LYS A 98 -13.92 -8.30 -11.72
CA LYS A 98 -14.60 -9.46 -11.11
C LYS A 98 -14.50 -9.39 -9.59
N GLU A 99 -15.00 -10.41 -8.91
CA GLU A 99 -14.88 -10.56 -7.46
C GLU A 99 -13.41 -10.57 -6.98
N PRO A 100 -13.13 -10.02 -5.78
CA PRO A 100 -11.80 -10.08 -5.17
C PRO A 100 -11.41 -11.53 -4.89
N LEU A 101 -10.11 -11.79 -4.84
CA LEU A 101 -9.60 -13.04 -4.29
C LEU A 101 -9.89 -13.12 -2.78
N PRO A 102 -10.06 -14.32 -2.20
CA PRO A 102 -10.17 -14.53 -0.76
C PRO A 102 -9.20 -13.70 0.10
N ALA A 103 -7.90 -13.68 -0.22
CA ALA A 103 -6.94 -12.88 0.55
C ALA A 103 -7.16 -11.36 0.39
N THR A 104 -7.71 -10.93 -0.74
CA THR A 104 -8.06 -9.53 -0.99
C THR A 104 -9.32 -9.13 -0.23
N GLU A 105 -10.29 -10.04 -0.14
CA GLU A 105 -11.49 -9.87 0.68
C GLU A 105 -11.11 -9.75 2.16
N GLU A 106 -10.29 -10.67 2.68
CA GLU A 106 -9.76 -10.62 4.06
C GLU A 106 -9.06 -9.28 4.36
N TYR A 107 -8.25 -8.78 3.42
CA TYR A 107 -7.61 -7.47 3.57
C TYR A 107 -8.65 -6.33 3.63
N CYS A 108 -9.62 -6.33 2.73
CA CYS A 108 -10.67 -5.31 2.74
C CYS A 108 -11.52 -5.38 4.02
N GLU A 109 -11.83 -6.57 4.51
CA GLU A 109 -12.52 -6.77 5.79
C GLU A 109 -11.72 -6.22 6.96
N ARG A 110 -10.42 -6.53 7.05
CA ARG A 110 -9.58 -5.97 8.12
C ARG A 110 -9.55 -4.45 8.08
N MET A 111 -9.43 -3.84 6.90
CA MET A 111 -9.49 -2.38 6.78
C MET A 111 -10.85 -1.83 7.23
N ARG A 112 -11.97 -2.50 6.93
CA ARG A 112 -13.29 -2.07 7.42
C ARG A 112 -13.41 -2.13 8.95
N GLU A 113 -12.73 -3.07 9.59
CA GLU A 113 -12.73 -3.19 11.05
C GLU A 113 -11.98 -2.06 11.75
N VAL A 114 -10.86 -1.59 11.19
CA VAL A 114 -9.94 -0.68 11.91
C VAL A 114 -9.69 0.66 11.24
N ALA A 115 -9.90 0.81 9.94
CA ALA A 115 -9.51 2.03 9.23
C ALA A 115 -10.63 3.08 9.15
N PHE A 116 -11.88 2.72 9.44
CA PHE A 116 -13.03 3.62 9.26
C PHE A 116 -13.35 4.47 10.49
N ASP A 117 -12.96 4.00 11.68
CA ASP A 117 -13.27 4.68 12.95
C ASP A 117 -12.05 4.86 13.87
N GLU A 118 -10.92 4.19 13.60
CA GLU A 118 -9.71 4.29 14.42
C GLU A 118 -8.57 5.01 13.65
N PRO A 119 -8.10 6.19 14.12
CA PRO A 119 -7.06 6.94 13.42
C PRO A 119 -5.75 6.17 13.22
N TRP A 120 -5.34 5.38 14.22
CA TRP A 120 -4.13 4.55 14.12
C TRP A 120 -4.29 3.46 13.04
N GLY A 121 -5.48 2.88 12.91
CA GLY A 121 -5.77 1.82 11.95
C GLY A 121 -5.73 2.35 10.52
N PHE A 122 -6.36 3.50 10.28
CA PHE A 122 -6.29 4.18 8.99
C PHE A 122 -4.84 4.48 8.59
N VAL A 123 -4.09 5.14 9.49
CA VAL A 123 -2.71 5.56 9.21
C VAL A 123 -1.79 4.35 8.98
N ALA A 124 -2.04 3.21 9.63
CA ALA A 124 -1.28 1.98 9.41
C ALA A 124 -1.43 1.43 7.98
N HIS A 125 -2.67 1.28 7.50
CA HIS A 125 -2.96 0.79 6.14
C HIS A 125 -2.53 1.81 5.07
N HIS A 126 -2.78 3.09 5.32
CA HIS A 126 -2.35 4.19 4.45
C HIS A 126 -0.82 4.23 4.32
N TYR A 127 -0.09 4.11 5.43
CA TYR A 127 1.38 4.03 5.43
C TYR A 127 1.86 2.84 4.60
N THR A 128 1.36 1.65 4.89
CA THR A 128 1.83 0.40 4.27
C THR A 128 1.65 0.42 2.75
N ARG A 129 0.49 0.87 2.27
CA ARG A 129 0.21 0.93 0.83
C ARG A 129 1.01 2.03 0.14
N TYR A 130 0.75 3.30 0.48
CA TYR A 130 1.28 4.40 -0.32
C TYR A 130 2.81 4.57 -0.23
N LEU A 131 3.41 4.34 0.92
CA LEU A 131 4.88 4.46 1.07
C LEU A 131 5.57 3.28 0.38
N GLY A 132 4.91 2.11 0.36
CA GLY A 132 5.30 0.97 -0.45
C GLY A 132 5.27 1.30 -1.94
N ASP A 133 4.18 1.86 -2.44
CA ASP A 133 4.04 2.21 -3.87
C ASP A 133 5.02 3.30 -4.31
N LEU A 134 5.27 4.32 -3.49
CA LEU A 134 6.26 5.35 -3.77
C LEU A 134 7.70 4.81 -3.82
N SER A 135 7.93 3.63 -3.24
CA SER A 135 9.23 2.96 -3.24
C SER A 135 9.34 1.95 -4.39
N GLY A 136 8.31 1.11 -4.58
CA GLY A 136 8.27 0.09 -5.62
C GLY A 136 7.89 0.63 -7.01
N GLY A 137 7.03 1.64 -7.09
CA GLY A 137 6.51 2.21 -8.34
C GLY A 137 7.58 2.82 -9.23
N GLN A 138 8.68 3.30 -8.66
CA GLN A 138 9.84 3.80 -9.43
C GLN A 138 10.53 2.71 -10.27
N TYR A 139 10.40 1.44 -9.87
CA TYR A 139 11.04 0.32 -10.56
C TYR A 139 10.01 -0.58 -11.25
N LEU A 140 8.95 -0.96 -10.53
CA LEU A 140 7.94 -1.88 -11.02
C LEU A 140 7.11 -1.25 -12.15
N GLY A 141 6.69 0.01 -12.03
CA GLY A 141 5.90 0.69 -13.05
C GLY A 141 6.56 0.68 -14.43
N PRO A 142 7.80 1.21 -14.56
CA PRO A 142 8.54 1.16 -15.82
C PRO A 142 8.84 -0.26 -16.33
N ALA A 143 9.01 -1.24 -15.42
CA ALA A 143 9.20 -2.63 -15.81
C ALA A 143 7.95 -3.26 -16.41
N ILE A 144 6.80 -3.07 -15.76
CA ILE A 144 5.48 -3.49 -16.26
C ILE A 144 5.17 -2.83 -17.60
N ALA A 145 5.40 -1.53 -17.72
CA ALA A 145 5.13 -0.80 -18.96
C ALA A 145 5.92 -1.37 -20.14
N ARG A 146 7.20 -1.67 -19.93
CA ARG A 146 8.06 -2.32 -20.93
C ARG A 146 7.64 -3.76 -21.23
N ALA A 147 7.35 -4.56 -20.19
CA ALA A 147 7.02 -5.98 -20.33
C ALA A 147 5.73 -6.20 -21.14
N TYR A 148 4.76 -5.28 -21.00
CA TYR A 148 3.43 -5.40 -21.62
C TYR A 148 3.16 -4.39 -22.74
N GLY A 149 4.16 -3.61 -23.15
CA GLY A 149 4.05 -2.64 -24.23
C GLY A 149 3.04 -1.53 -23.95
N LEU A 150 3.00 -1.02 -22.71
CA LEU A 150 2.10 0.03 -22.27
C LEU A 150 2.78 1.40 -22.43
N ASP A 151 2.17 2.28 -23.21
CA ASP A 151 2.68 3.63 -23.48
C ASP A 151 1.71 4.68 -22.90
N GLY A 152 1.99 5.11 -21.67
CA GLY A 152 1.17 6.06 -20.90
C GLY A 152 -0.11 5.51 -20.25
N ALA A 153 -0.86 4.64 -20.93
CA ALA A 153 -2.10 4.05 -20.40
C ALA A 153 -1.89 2.62 -19.88
N GLY A 154 -2.69 2.18 -18.89
CA GLY A 154 -2.65 0.82 -18.37
C GLY A 154 -1.61 0.58 -17.28
N HIS A 155 -0.89 1.60 -16.82
CA HIS A 155 0.03 1.53 -15.68
C HIS A 155 0.08 2.83 -14.85
N GLN A 156 -0.95 3.68 -14.98
CA GLN A 156 -1.09 4.97 -14.30
C GLN A 156 -1.08 4.83 -12.77
N PHE A 157 -1.46 3.67 -12.22
CA PHE A 157 -1.34 3.35 -10.80
C PHE A 157 0.05 3.70 -10.23
N PHE A 158 1.12 3.44 -11.01
CA PHE A 158 2.50 3.66 -10.60
C PHE A 158 2.99 5.10 -10.79
N VAL A 159 2.18 5.99 -11.35
CA VAL A 159 2.55 7.37 -11.69
C VAL A 159 1.99 8.33 -10.64
N PHE A 160 2.88 8.88 -9.80
CA PHE A 160 2.53 9.83 -8.74
C PHE A 160 2.92 11.25 -9.14
N ASP A 161 2.08 11.88 -9.97
CA ASP A 161 2.32 13.24 -10.46
C ASP A 161 2.40 14.25 -9.31
N GLY A 162 3.41 15.11 -9.34
CA GLY A 162 3.63 16.16 -8.35
C GLY A 162 4.25 15.69 -7.02
N ILE A 163 4.61 14.41 -6.90
CA ILE A 163 5.28 13.87 -5.72
C ILE A 163 6.75 13.60 -6.02
N GLU A 164 7.65 14.18 -5.21
CA GLU A 164 9.05 13.79 -5.13
C GLU A 164 9.22 12.73 -4.03
N PRO A 165 9.36 11.43 -4.37
CA PRO A 165 9.18 10.36 -3.39
C PRO A 165 10.13 10.43 -2.17
N PRO A 166 11.44 10.78 -2.32
CA PRO A 166 12.30 10.95 -1.16
C PRO A 166 11.83 12.05 -0.20
N ALA A 167 11.41 13.20 -0.72
CA ALA A 167 10.95 14.33 0.09
C ALA A 167 9.60 14.01 0.76
N PHE A 168 8.68 13.41 0.01
CA PHE A 168 7.38 13.00 0.54
C PHE A 168 7.51 11.99 1.68
N ARG A 169 8.38 10.97 1.53
CA ARG A 169 8.66 10.00 2.60
C ARG A 169 9.22 10.64 3.86
N THR A 170 10.07 11.66 3.72
CA THR A 170 10.59 12.40 4.88
C THR A 170 9.47 13.16 5.58
N GLY A 171 8.66 13.93 4.84
CA GLY A 171 7.53 14.66 5.40
C GLY A 171 6.48 13.74 6.05
N TYR A 172 6.21 12.58 5.45
CA TYR A 172 5.30 11.60 6.04
C TYR A 172 5.82 11.06 7.38
N ARG A 173 7.13 10.81 7.50
CA ARG A 173 7.74 10.35 8.76
C ARG A 173 7.71 11.43 9.83
N GLU A 174 7.99 12.68 9.47
CA GLU A 174 7.87 13.82 10.38
C GLU A 174 6.42 13.99 10.86
N LEU A 175 5.45 13.75 9.97
CA LEU A 175 4.03 13.76 10.33
C LEU A 175 3.66 12.63 11.29
N LEU A 176 4.19 11.41 11.08
CA LEU A 176 4.05 10.28 12.01
C LEU A 176 4.66 10.59 13.38
N ASP A 177 5.87 11.16 13.42
CA ASP A 177 6.55 11.50 14.68
C ASP A 177 5.84 12.60 15.47
N GLY A 178 5.05 13.45 14.77
CA GLY A 178 4.19 14.47 15.36
C GLY A 178 2.71 14.07 15.45
N ALA A 179 2.36 12.79 15.23
CA ALA A 179 1.01 12.30 15.39
C ALA A 179 0.68 12.22 16.89
N ALA A 180 -0.46 12.77 17.30
CA ALA A 180 -0.87 12.79 18.69
C ALA A 180 -1.54 11.46 19.11
N PHE A 181 -0.88 10.33 18.84
CA PHE A 181 -1.34 9.02 19.29
C PHE A 181 -1.11 8.84 20.79
N SER A 182 -2.00 8.11 21.45
CA SER A 182 -1.72 7.62 22.80
C SER A 182 -0.65 6.51 22.74
N PRO A 183 0.07 6.22 23.83
CA PRO A 183 1.02 5.10 23.84
C PRO A 183 0.39 3.76 23.44
N GLU A 184 -0.88 3.53 23.80
CA GLU A 184 -1.63 2.34 23.41
C GLU A 184 -1.92 2.33 21.90
N ASP A 185 -2.30 3.47 21.32
CA ASP A 185 -2.53 3.59 19.88
C ASP A 185 -1.25 3.45 19.07
N GLU A 186 -0.10 3.88 19.59
CA GLU A 186 1.19 3.63 18.94
C GLU A 186 1.52 2.14 18.86
N GLU A 187 1.26 1.38 19.92
CA GLU A 187 1.45 -0.08 19.93
C GLU A 187 0.50 -0.76 18.95
N ARG A 188 -0.78 -0.34 18.93
CA ARG A 188 -1.79 -0.83 17.97
C ARG A 188 -1.40 -0.49 16.53
N PHE A 189 -0.96 0.74 16.26
CA PHE A 189 -0.46 1.17 14.96
C PHE A 189 0.68 0.28 14.47
N LEU A 190 1.69 0.04 15.32
CA LEU A 190 2.84 -0.79 14.95
C LEU A 190 2.43 -2.24 14.66
N ALA A 191 1.56 -2.81 15.48
CA ALA A 191 1.01 -4.15 15.25
C ALA A 191 0.19 -4.22 13.95
N GLU A 192 -0.61 -3.19 13.67
CA GLU A 192 -1.44 -3.13 12.48
C GLU A 192 -0.64 -2.96 11.20
N VAL A 193 0.49 -2.25 11.23
CA VAL A 193 1.38 -2.19 10.07
C VAL A 193 1.94 -3.58 9.73
N VAL A 194 2.34 -4.37 10.75
CA VAL A 194 2.79 -5.75 10.52
C VAL A 194 1.66 -6.59 9.91
N GLU A 195 0.43 -6.43 10.41
CA GLU A 195 -0.74 -7.11 9.87
C GLU A 195 -1.05 -6.70 8.41
N ALA A 196 -0.97 -5.40 8.10
CA ALA A 196 -1.14 -4.88 6.75
C ALA A 196 -0.10 -5.47 5.77
N TYR A 197 1.16 -5.66 6.21
CA TYR A 197 2.15 -6.38 5.41
C TYR A 197 1.80 -7.85 5.23
N ARG A 198 1.37 -8.56 6.29
CA ARG A 198 0.94 -9.96 6.23
C ARG A 198 -0.18 -10.14 5.20
N LEU A 199 -1.20 -9.29 5.24
CA LEU A 199 -2.33 -9.30 4.33
C LEU A 199 -1.90 -9.03 2.89
N ASN A 200 -1.03 -8.04 2.68
CA ASN A 200 -0.46 -7.78 1.34
C ASN A 200 0.35 -8.97 0.80
N ILE A 201 1.14 -9.63 1.65
CA ILE A 201 1.90 -10.84 1.29
C ILE A 201 0.94 -11.98 0.91
N ALA A 202 -0.17 -12.15 1.64
CA ALA A 202 -1.19 -13.16 1.33
C ALA A 202 -1.82 -12.93 -0.05
N VAL A 203 -2.17 -11.68 -0.39
CA VAL A 203 -2.68 -11.34 -1.73
C VAL A 203 -1.67 -11.70 -2.83
N LEU A 204 -0.40 -11.34 -2.64
CA LEU A 204 0.66 -11.66 -3.61
C LEU A 204 0.93 -13.17 -3.71
N ALA A 205 0.83 -13.91 -2.60
CA ALA A 205 0.98 -15.35 -2.58
C ALA A 205 -0.17 -16.06 -3.32
N GLU A 206 -1.41 -15.63 -3.11
CA GLU A 206 -2.56 -16.21 -3.81
C GLU A 206 -2.51 -15.91 -5.33
N LEU A 207 -2.10 -14.70 -5.72
CA LEU A 207 -1.82 -14.37 -7.12
C LEU A 207 -0.71 -15.25 -7.69
N LYS A 208 0.35 -15.50 -6.93
CA LYS A 208 1.42 -16.41 -7.35
C LYS A 208 0.89 -17.81 -7.60
N GLU A 209 0.11 -18.37 -6.69
CA GLU A 209 -0.47 -19.72 -6.82
C GLU A 209 -1.37 -19.83 -8.04
N ARG A 210 -2.21 -18.82 -8.27
CA ARG A 210 -3.12 -18.73 -9.43
C ARG A 210 -2.39 -18.70 -10.78
N TRP A 211 -1.21 -18.09 -10.81
CA TRP A 211 -0.40 -17.87 -12.02
C TRP A 211 0.93 -18.67 -12.02
N SER A 212 1.00 -19.73 -11.22
CA SER A 212 2.18 -20.63 -11.15
C SER A 212 2.29 -21.53 -12.37
#